data_AF-A0A349H129-F1
#
_entry.id   AF-A0A349H129-F1
#
_cell.length_a   1.000
_cell.length_b   1.000
_cell.length_c   1.000
_cell.angle_alpha   90.00
_cell.angle_beta   90.00
_cell.angle_gamma   90.00
#
_symmetry.space_group_name_H-M   'P 1'
#
loop_
_entity.id
_entity.type
_entity.pdbx_description
1 polymer ?
#
loop_
_entity_poly.entity_id
_entity_poly.type
_entity_poly.pdbx_seq_one_letter_code
_entity_poly.pdbx_strand_id
1 'polypeptide(L)'
;MSLSRTALRLLCLPVGLLAIGAGCVSLNSSDPSRRAAAFDALKVDKDYLAVLTTSPHHDLRIRAAQSVTNTASLIPFATGEGDIELRKIVIQRIDDQDAISRVALGDADPELRRIAIQRVRDQDALSKIALGDSVAGLRQLAVSQISQQARLASVFVESSDPAVQEYCLLKLENPGEINSKRVQVGIGRAFLTTTSMTVREAAFSKLTTRGAFFYPRSQRVIADLVLGASSEKIRSDAFGLLVDPAALLVVAMRSPRREVAEKAIRGLDTPDAYLQVARSAECSFARHLAFKMISRPDHFEALALYANDPFIRAAAVATLPNSTALQKALNDPHPKVREAAAKRQQQFKP
;
A
#
# COMPACT_ATOMS: atom_id res chain seq x y z
N MET A 1 -68.52 -27.09 20.56
CA MET A 1 -67.50 -27.82 21.34
C MET A 1 -66.21 -27.84 20.53
N SER A 2 -65.11 -27.67 21.24
CA SER A 2 -63.77 -27.30 20.78
C SER A 2 -62.86 -28.49 20.48
N LEU A 3 -61.81 -28.22 19.68
CA LEU A 3 -60.55 -28.97 19.49
C LEU A 3 -60.69 -30.29 18.68
N SER A 4 -59.81 -30.63 17.73
CA SER A 4 -58.35 -30.64 17.84
C SER A 4 -57.62 -30.58 16.48
N ARG A 5 -56.46 -29.93 16.55
CA ARG A 5 -55.28 -29.92 15.66
C ARG A 5 -54.95 -31.30 15.07
N THR A 6 -55.04 -31.47 13.75
CA THR A 6 -54.22 -32.44 12.94
C THR A 6 -54.51 -32.28 11.43
N ALA A 7 -54.31 -31.08 10.89
CA ALA A 7 -54.34 -30.84 9.43
C ALA A 7 -52.94 -30.67 8.81
N LEU A 8 -51.90 -31.17 9.49
CA LEU A 8 -50.51 -31.09 9.04
C LEU A 8 -49.89 -32.50 9.10
N ARG A 9 -49.25 -32.92 8.00
CA ARG A 9 -48.57 -34.21 7.74
C ARG A 9 -49.32 -35.19 6.82
N LEU A 10 -49.65 -34.73 5.61
CA LEU A 10 -49.50 -35.57 4.42
C LEU A 10 -48.28 -35.03 3.67
N LEU A 11 -47.12 -35.32 4.27
CA LEU A 11 -45.80 -35.01 3.74
C LEU A 11 -45.58 -35.87 2.51
N CYS A 12 -45.37 -35.19 1.39
CA CYS A 12 -44.59 -35.60 0.23
C CYS A 12 -43.84 -36.91 0.43
N LEU A 13 -44.27 -37.96 -0.27
CA LEU A 13 -43.41 -39.06 -0.68
C LEU A 13 -42.53 -38.53 -1.82
N PRO A 14 -41.20 -38.42 -1.69
CA PRO A 14 -40.34 -38.29 -2.85
C PRO A 14 -39.81 -39.68 -3.20
N VAL A 15 -40.29 -40.19 -4.33
CA VAL A 15 -39.50 -40.84 -5.38
C VAL A 15 -38.13 -41.36 -4.90
N GLY A 16 -38.14 -42.56 -4.32
CA GLY A 16 -36.94 -43.21 -3.76
C GLY A 16 -36.88 -44.70 -4.06
N LEU A 17 -37.40 -45.13 -5.21
CA LEU A 17 -37.40 -46.54 -5.61
C LEU A 17 -36.99 -46.71 -7.07
N LEU A 18 -35.71 -46.47 -7.37
CA LEU A 18 -35.05 -47.07 -8.53
C LEU A 18 -33.70 -47.65 -8.08
N ALA A 19 -33.75 -48.93 -7.68
CA ALA A 19 -32.68 -49.93 -7.64
C ALA A 19 -31.55 -49.86 -6.58
N ILE A 20 -31.79 -49.54 -5.29
CA ILE A 20 -30.73 -49.59 -4.23
C ILE A 20 -31.29 -49.91 -2.82
N GLY A 21 -31.95 -51.07 -2.62
CA GLY A 21 -32.75 -51.35 -1.42
C GLY A 21 -32.01 -51.52 -0.07
N ALA A 22 -30.72 -51.84 -0.05
CA ALA A 22 -29.95 -51.99 1.20
C ALA A 22 -28.90 -50.88 1.42
N GLY A 23 -28.34 -50.32 0.34
CA GLY A 23 -27.30 -49.29 0.40
C GLY A 23 -27.81 -47.92 0.86
N CYS A 24 -29.04 -47.53 0.48
CA CYS A 24 -29.58 -46.23 0.90
C CYS A 24 -29.92 -46.18 2.40
N VAL A 25 -30.31 -47.31 3.00
CA VAL A 25 -30.59 -47.40 4.45
C VAL A 25 -29.28 -47.33 5.25
N SER A 26 -28.20 -47.94 4.75
CA SER A 26 -26.90 -47.90 5.42
C SER A 26 -26.20 -46.54 5.30
N LEU A 27 -26.40 -45.79 4.21
CA LEU A 27 -25.91 -44.40 4.08
C LEU A 27 -26.55 -43.42 5.09
N ASN A 28 -27.73 -43.75 5.62
CA ASN A 28 -28.42 -43.00 6.67
C ASN A 28 -28.26 -43.62 8.08
N SER A 29 -27.38 -44.61 8.22
CA SER A 29 -27.16 -45.28 9.52
C SER A 29 -26.63 -44.30 10.56
N SER A 30 -27.03 -44.41 11.82
CA SER A 30 -26.42 -43.61 12.91
C SER A 30 -24.96 -44.00 13.19
N ASP A 31 -24.56 -45.24 12.85
CA ASP A 31 -23.19 -45.76 13.01
C ASP A 31 -22.26 -45.23 11.89
N PRO A 32 -21.26 -44.40 12.21
CA PRO A 32 -20.32 -43.85 11.23
C PRO A 32 -19.58 -44.92 10.42
N SER A 33 -19.27 -46.07 11.01
CA SER A 33 -18.52 -47.14 10.36
C SER A 33 -19.35 -47.80 9.26
N ARG A 34 -20.65 -48.03 9.53
CA ARG A 34 -21.59 -48.60 8.55
C ARG A 34 -21.86 -47.64 7.41
N ARG A 35 -21.99 -46.34 7.71
CA ARG A 35 -22.12 -45.30 6.68
C ARG A 35 -20.89 -45.23 5.79
N ALA A 36 -19.69 -45.25 6.37
CA ALA A 36 -18.44 -45.20 5.62
C ALA A 36 -18.30 -46.41 4.67
N ALA A 37 -18.55 -47.63 5.17
CA ALA A 37 -18.51 -48.83 4.33
C ALA A 37 -19.54 -48.80 3.19
N ALA A 38 -20.74 -48.27 3.46
CA ALA A 38 -21.76 -48.08 2.43
C ALA A 38 -21.33 -47.05 1.37
N PHE A 39 -20.69 -45.97 1.80
CA PHE A 39 -20.15 -44.95 0.90
C PHE A 39 -19.00 -45.51 0.04
N ASP A 40 -18.10 -46.30 0.62
CA ASP A 40 -16.95 -46.87 -0.08
C ASP A 40 -17.36 -47.87 -1.18
N ALA A 41 -18.57 -48.41 -1.10
CA ALA A 41 -19.18 -49.26 -2.13
C ALA A 41 -19.67 -48.47 -3.36
N LEU A 42 -19.88 -47.16 -3.25
CA LEU A 42 -20.26 -46.32 -4.39
C LEU A 42 -19.11 -46.20 -5.39
N LYS A 43 -19.43 -46.22 -6.68
CA LYS A 43 -18.42 -46.20 -7.78
C LYS A 43 -18.75 -45.25 -8.93
N VAL A 44 -19.92 -44.62 -8.94
CA VAL A 44 -20.38 -43.78 -10.04
C VAL A 44 -20.82 -42.41 -9.55
N ASP A 45 -20.54 -41.36 -10.35
CA ASP A 45 -20.83 -39.97 -10.00
C ASP A 45 -22.29 -39.72 -9.66
N LYS A 46 -23.22 -40.41 -10.34
CA LYS A 46 -24.66 -40.30 -10.06
C LYS A 46 -24.99 -40.57 -8.59
N ASP A 47 -24.33 -41.56 -7.98
CA ASP A 47 -24.59 -41.93 -6.59
C ASP A 47 -23.95 -40.92 -5.63
N TYR A 48 -22.73 -40.43 -5.93
CA TYR A 48 -22.11 -39.36 -5.15
C TYR A 48 -22.95 -38.07 -5.18
N LEU A 49 -23.51 -37.70 -6.33
CA LEU A 49 -24.40 -36.54 -6.46
C LEU A 49 -25.71 -36.71 -5.66
N ALA A 50 -26.24 -37.94 -5.60
CA ALA A 50 -27.39 -38.24 -4.74
C ALA A 50 -27.02 -38.01 -3.26
N VAL A 51 -25.87 -38.54 -2.81
CA VAL A 51 -25.37 -38.31 -1.44
C VAL A 51 -25.19 -36.82 -1.13
N LEU A 52 -24.62 -36.05 -2.07
CA LEU A 52 -24.47 -34.59 -1.93
C LEU A 52 -25.78 -33.87 -1.66
N THR A 53 -26.86 -34.30 -2.32
CA THR A 53 -28.14 -33.61 -2.31
C THR A 53 -29.04 -34.07 -1.16
N THR A 54 -29.01 -35.37 -0.81
CA THR A 54 -30.00 -35.96 0.10
C THR A 54 -29.44 -36.34 1.46
N SER A 55 -28.11 -36.45 1.62
CA SER A 55 -27.54 -36.95 2.88
C SER A 55 -27.62 -35.90 3.99
N PRO A 56 -28.16 -36.26 5.18
CA PRO A 56 -28.11 -35.37 6.34
C PRO A 56 -26.70 -35.29 6.94
N HIS A 57 -25.81 -36.23 6.58
CA HIS A 57 -24.49 -36.40 7.16
C HIS A 57 -23.44 -35.54 6.44
N HIS A 58 -22.91 -34.55 7.15
CA HIS A 58 -21.91 -33.60 6.65
C HIS A 58 -20.66 -34.32 6.11
N ASP A 59 -20.12 -35.26 6.88
CA ASP A 59 -18.96 -36.09 6.51
C ASP A 59 -19.15 -36.82 5.18
N LEU A 60 -20.35 -37.35 4.92
CA LEU A 60 -20.66 -38.02 3.67
C LEU A 60 -20.79 -37.06 2.50
N ARG A 61 -21.38 -35.87 2.69
CA ARG A 61 -21.46 -34.85 1.62
C ARG A 61 -20.06 -34.37 1.24
N ILE A 62 -19.19 -34.14 2.21
CA ILE A 62 -17.80 -33.76 1.99
C ILE A 62 -17.05 -34.84 1.20
N ARG A 63 -17.14 -36.10 1.61
CA ARG A 63 -16.55 -37.23 0.86
C ARG A 63 -17.13 -37.33 -0.55
N ALA A 64 -18.44 -37.19 -0.70
CA ALA A 64 -19.09 -37.23 -2.01
C ALA A 64 -18.54 -36.16 -2.96
N ALA A 65 -18.41 -34.90 -2.50
CA ALA A 65 -17.83 -33.83 -3.31
C ALA A 65 -16.38 -34.14 -3.74
N GLN A 66 -15.62 -34.82 -2.88
CA GLN A 66 -14.25 -35.24 -3.18
C GLN A 66 -14.19 -36.43 -4.15
N SER A 67 -15.20 -37.30 -4.14
CA SER A 67 -15.28 -38.52 -4.95
C SER A 67 -15.85 -38.31 -6.36
N VAL A 68 -16.67 -37.27 -6.58
CA VAL A 68 -17.20 -36.96 -7.92
C VAL A 68 -16.05 -36.71 -8.89
N THR A 69 -16.01 -37.49 -9.97
CA THR A 69 -14.96 -37.43 -10.99
C THR A 69 -15.24 -36.37 -12.05
N ASN A 70 -16.48 -36.26 -12.52
CA ASN A 70 -16.93 -35.21 -13.42
C ASN A 70 -17.23 -33.91 -12.67
N THR A 71 -16.23 -33.03 -12.64
CA THR A 71 -16.30 -31.75 -11.91
C THR A 71 -17.38 -30.80 -12.44
N ALA A 72 -17.83 -30.93 -13.69
CA ALA A 72 -18.93 -30.13 -14.24
C ALA A 72 -20.24 -30.37 -13.47
N SER A 73 -20.45 -31.58 -12.97
CA SER A 73 -21.64 -31.92 -12.17
C SER A 73 -21.63 -31.26 -10.78
N LEU A 74 -20.48 -30.75 -10.31
CA LEU A 74 -20.37 -30.06 -9.03
C LEU A 74 -20.74 -28.57 -9.11
N ILE A 75 -20.82 -27.98 -10.31
CA ILE A 75 -21.10 -26.54 -10.50
C ILE A 75 -22.32 -26.03 -9.72
N PRO A 76 -23.48 -26.74 -9.68
CA PRO A 76 -24.65 -26.27 -8.94
C PRO A 76 -24.42 -26.11 -7.43
N PHE A 77 -23.41 -26.80 -6.88
CA PHE A 77 -23.07 -26.79 -5.46
C PHE A 77 -22.02 -25.73 -5.09
N ALA A 78 -21.57 -24.92 -6.06
CA ALA A 78 -20.56 -23.88 -5.83
C ALA A 78 -21.17 -22.58 -5.25
N THR A 79 -22.46 -22.38 -5.47
CA THR A 79 -23.19 -21.13 -5.17
C THR A 79 -24.43 -21.39 -4.31
N GLY A 80 -24.92 -20.37 -3.63
CA GLY A 80 -26.17 -20.40 -2.87
C GLY A 80 -25.97 -20.46 -1.37
N GLU A 81 -27.08 -20.52 -0.62
CA GLU A 81 -27.05 -20.62 0.84
C GLU A 81 -26.79 -22.07 1.27
N GLY A 82 -25.87 -22.26 2.23
CA GLY A 82 -25.57 -23.60 2.75
C GLY A 82 -24.14 -23.78 3.26
N ASP A 83 -23.78 -25.04 3.41
CA ASP A 83 -22.53 -25.56 3.96
C ASP A 83 -21.28 -24.94 3.30
N ILE A 84 -20.59 -24.08 4.04
CA ILE A 84 -19.42 -23.32 3.56
C ILE A 84 -18.27 -24.27 3.23
N GLU A 85 -18.07 -25.31 4.04
CA GLU A 85 -16.97 -26.26 3.82
C GLU A 85 -17.18 -27.07 2.55
N LEU A 86 -18.43 -27.51 2.31
CA LEU A 86 -18.80 -28.18 1.07
C LEU A 86 -18.59 -27.27 -0.15
N ARG A 87 -19.10 -26.04 -0.10
CA ARG A 87 -18.92 -25.05 -1.18
C ARG A 87 -17.44 -24.78 -1.45
N LYS A 88 -16.63 -24.64 -0.40
CA LYS A 88 -15.18 -24.47 -0.52
C LYS A 88 -14.53 -25.62 -1.29
N ILE A 89 -14.85 -26.88 -0.96
CA ILE A 89 -14.33 -28.05 -1.68
C ILE A 89 -14.77 -28.03 -3.13
N VAL A 90 -16.04 -27.72 -3.39
CA VAL A 90 -16.58 -27.63 -4.75
C VAL A 90 -15.85 -26.57 -5.56
N ILE A 91 -15.70 -25.34 -5.04
CA ILE A 91 -15.00 -24.23 -5.71
C ILE A 91 -13.54 -24.60 -6.02
N GLN A 92 -12.89 -25.36 -5.14
CA GLN A 92 -11.52 -25.83 -5.36
C GLN A 92 -11.41 -26.90 -6.45
N ARG A 93 -12.49 -27.65 -6.74
CA ARG A 93 -12.51 -28.75 -7.70
C ARG A 93 -13.07 -28.39 -9.08
N ILE A 94 -13.95 -27.42 -9.18
CA ILE A 94 -14.50 -26.99 -10.47
C ILE A 94 -13.46 -26.21 -11.27
N ASP A 95 -13.48 -26.37 -12.61
CA ASP A 95 -12.64 -25.61 -13.53
C ASP A 95 -13.45 -24.64 -14.42
N ASP A 96 -14.78 -24.69 -14.32
CA ASP A 96 -15.71 -23.81 -15.03
C ASP A 96 -15.50 -22.35 -14.61
N GLN A 97 -14.98 -21.54 -15.54
CA GLN A 97 -14.58 -20.16 -15.25
C GLN A 97 -15.77 -19.25 -14.99
N ASP A 98 -16.94 -19.53 -15.56
CA ASP A 98 -18.16 -18.74 -15.34
C ASP A 98 -18.70 -18.98 -13.93
N ALA A 99 -18.70 -20.22 -13.44
CA ALA A 99 -19.04 -20.58 -12.08
C ALA A 99 -18.07 -19.96 -11.06
N ILE A 100 -16.76 -20.07 -11.30
CA ILE A 100 -15.74 -19.47 -10.43
C ILE A 100 -15.90 -17.95 -10.38
N SER A 101 -16.11 -17.29 -11.52
CA SER A 101 -16.28 -15.84 -11.59
C SER A 101 -17.57 -15.38 -10.88
N ARG A 102 -18.66 -16.14 -10.97
CA ARG A 102 -19.90 -15.85 -10.22
C ARG A 102 -19.68 -15.88 -8.71
N VAL A 103 -18.96 -16.87 -8.20
CA VAL A 103 -18.61 -16.94 -6.77
C VAL A 103 -17.73 -15.74 -6.38
N ALA A 104 -16.68 -15.48 -7.14
CA ALA A 104 -15.74 -14.39 -6.88
C ALA A 104 -16.40 -13.01 -6.84
N LEU A 105 -17.41 -12.78 -7.69
CA LEU A 105 -18.12 -11.50 -7.81
C LEU A 105 -19.19 -11.28 -6.74
N GLY A 106 -19.72 -12.34 -6.11
CA GLY A 106 -20.99 -12.21 -5.39
C GLY A 106 -21.30 -13.21 -4.28
N ASP A 107 -20.42 -14.16 -3.95
CA ASP A 107 -20.68 -14.99 -2.76
C ASP A 107 -20.71 -14.11 -1.50
N ALA A 108 -21.65 -14.37 -0.60
CA ALA A 108 -21.79 -13.63 0.65
C ALA A 108 -20.57 -13.80 1.55
N ASP A 109 -19.94 -14.98 1.52
CA ASP A 109 -18.80 -15.31 2.35
C ASP A 109 -17.48 -14.80 1.72
N PRO A 110 -16.73 -13.90 2.39
CA PRO A 110 -15.49 -13.35 1.85
C PRO A 110 -14.37 -14.39 1.64
N GLU A 111 -14.36 -15.47 2.41
CA GLU A 111 -13.36 -16.54 2.28
C GLU A 111 -13.63 -17.36 1.01
N LEU A 112 -14.91 -17.63 0.70
CA LEU A 112 -15.28 -18.26 -0.58
C LEU A 112 -14.95 -17.35 -1.78
N ARG A 113 -15.25 -16.04 -1.68
CA ARG A 113 -14.82 -15.07 -2.70
C ARG A 113 -13.31 -15.07 -2.87
N ARG A 114 -12.54 -15.05 -1.77
CA ARG A 114 -11.06 -15.10 -1.81
C ARG A 114 -10.54 -16.31 -2.57
N ILE A 115 -11.05 -17.50 -2.26
CA ILE A 115 -10.65 -18.75 -2.92
C ILE A 115 -11.00 -18.71 -4.41
N ALA A 116 -12.18 -18.20 -4.76
CA ALA A 116 -12.59 -18.05 -6.14
C ALA A 116 -11.71 -17.03 -6.89
N ILE A 117 -11.43 -15.85 -6.32
CA ILE A 117 -10.57 -14.81 -6.91
C ILE A 117 -9.19 -15.37 -7.27
N GLN A 118 -8.61 -16.22 -6.42
CA GLN A 118 -7.31 -16.87 -6.69
C GLN A 118 -7.32 -17.78 -7.93
N ARG A 119 -8.50 -18.14 -8.44
CA ARG A 119 -8.70 -19.04 -9.59
C ARG A 119 -9.35 -18.34 -10.80
N VAL A 120 -9.80 -17.09 -10.68
CA VAL A 120 -10.41 -16.33 -11.78
C VAL A 120 -9.36 -16.01 -12.85
N ARG A 121 -9.64 -16.34 -14.10
CA ARG A 121 -8.81 -15.94 -15.25
C ARG A 121 -9.39 -14.75 -16.03
N ASP A 122 -10.70 -14.52 -15.89
CA ASP A 122 -11.37 -13.40 -16.54
C ASP A 122 -10.91 -12.05 -15.95
N GLN A 123 -10.25 -11.26 -16.80
CA GLN A 123 -9.70 -9.96 -16.43
C GLN A 123 -10.80 -8.91 -16.23
N ASP A 124 -11.97 -9.06 -16.85
CA ASP A 124 -13.14 -8.21 -16.61
C ASP A 124 -13.74 -8.48 -15.22
N ALA A 125 -13.90 -9.74 -14.83
CA ALA A 125 -14.33 -10.11 -13.49
C ALA A 125 -13.36 -9.57 -12.42
N LEU A 126 -12.05 -9.76 -12.61
CA LEU A 126 -11.05 -9.21 -11.68
C LEU A 126 -11.12 -7.68 -11.57
N SER A 127 -11.34 -6.98 -12.69
CA SER A 127 -11.49 -5.51 -12.69
C SER A 127 -12.72 -5.07 -11.89
N LYS A 128 -13.86 -5.76 -12.05
CA LYS A 128 -15.08 -5.48 -11.27
C LYS A 128 -14.87 -5.69 -9.77
N ILE A 129 -14.19 -6.77 -9.39
CA ILE A 129 -13.88 -7.07 -7.98
C ILE A 129 -12.93 -6.01 -7.40
N ALA A 130 -11.90 -5.61 -8.15
CA ALA A 130 -10.97 -4.56 -7.74
C ALA A 130 -11.66 -3.20 -7.51
N LEU A 131 -12.70 -2.89 -8.27
CA LEU A 131 -13.45 -1.64 -8.17
C LEU A 131 -14.57 -1.66 -7.12
N GLY A 132 -15.09 -2.85 -6.76
CA GLY A 132 -16.37 -2.95 -6.07
C GLY A 132 -16.47 -3.91 -4.88
N ASP A 133 -15.48 -4.79 -4.62
CA ASP A 133 -15.60 -5.70 -3.46
C ASP A 133 -15.61 -4.90 -2.16
N SER A 134 -16.48 -5.28 -1.23
CA SER A 134 -16.62 -4.61 0.07
C SER A 134 -15.38 -4.78 0.95
N VAL A 135 -14.61 -5.85 0.77
CA VAL A 135 -13.42 -6.16 1.57
C VAL A 135 -12.17 -5.63 0.86
N ALA A 136 -11.46 -4.70 1.53
CA ALA A 136 -10.26 -4.08 0.97
C ALA A 136 -9.19 -5.10 0.54
N GLY A 137 -8.97 -6.14 1.34
CA GLY A 137 -8.02 -7.21 0.99
C GLY A 137 -8.38 -7.98 -0.28
N LEU A 138 -9.68 -8.11 -0.60
CA LEU A 138 -10.14 -8.78 -1.82
C LEU A 138 -9.98 -7.88 -3.05
N ARG A 139 -10.21 -6.56 -2.91
CA ARG A 139 -9.88 -5.60 -3.97
C ARG A 139 -8.39 -5.65 -4.33
N GLN A 140 -7.52 -5.66 -3.32
CA GLN A 140 -6.07 -5.77 -3.52
C GLN A 140 -5.67 -7.10 -4.17
N LEU A 141 -6.29 -8.21 -3.72
CA LEU A 141 -6.07 -9.53 -4.32
C LEU A 141 -6.49 -9.54 -5.79
N ALA A 142 -7.61 -8.92 -6.14
CA ALA A 142 -8.03 -8.83 -7.54
C ALA A 142 -7.02 -8.04 -8.39
N VAL A 143 -6.54 -6.88 -7.91
CA VAL A 143 -5.47 -6.11 -8.59
C VAL A 143 -4.20 -6.95 -8.77
N SER A 144 -3.83 -7.76 -7.78
CA SER A 144 -2.65 -8.62 -7.87
C SER A 144 -2.79 -9.73 -8.92
N GLN A 145 -4.02 -10.11 -9.30
CA GLN A 145 -4.32 -11.07 -10.36
C GLN A 145 -4.51 -10.43 -11.76
N ILE A 146 -4.76 -9.12 -11.87
CA ILE A 146 -4.89 -8.45 -13.17
C ILE A 146 -3.53 -8.44 -13.89
N SER A 147 -3.41 -9.15 -15.00
CA SER A 147 -2.17 -9.23 -15.80
C SER A 147 -2.20 -8.30 -17.02
N GLN A 148 -3.41 -7.97 -17.52
CA GLN A 148 -3.57 -7.06 -18.64
C GLN A 148 -3.36 -5.60 -18.21
N GLN A 149 -2.33 -4.98 -18.77
CA GLN A 149 -1.93 -3.60 -18.43
C GLN A 149 -3.03 -2.56 -18.75
N ALA A 150 -3.79 -2.74 -19.84
CA ALA A 150 -4.93 -1.89 -20.17
C ALA A 150 -6.06 -1.96 -19.12
N ARG A 151 -6.31 -3.16 -18.56
CA ARG A 151 -7.29 -3.34 -17.47
C ARG A 151 -6.81 -2.71 -16.18
N LEU A 152 -5.53 -2.91 -15.85
CA LEU A 152 -4.90 -2.29 -14.68
C LEU A 152 -4.96 -0.75 -14.76
N ALA A 153 -4.74 -0.18 -15.94
CA ALA A 153 -4.83 1.26 -16.20
C ALA A 153 -6.26 1.77 -16.05
N SER A 154 -7.25 1.01 -16.53
CA SER A 154 -8.68 1.33 -16.36
C SER A 154 -9.06 1.34 -14.88
N VAL A 155 -8.71 0.29 -14.13
CA VAL A 155 -8.95 0.20 -12.67
C VAL A 155 -8.27 1.35 -11.92
N PHE A 156 -7.04 1.71 -12.26
CA PHE A 156 -6.32 2.84 -11.65
C PHE A 156 -7.09 4.16 -11.78
N VAL A 157 -7.63 4.43 -12.97
CA VAL A 157 -8.35 5.67 -13.29
C VAL A 157 -9.76 5.68 -12.69
N GLU A 158 -10.46 4.54 -12.72
CA GLU A 158 -11.86 4.42 -12.30
C GLU A 158 -12.02 4.26 -10.78
N SER A 159 -11.02 3.71 -10.09
CA SER A 159 -11.11 3.48 -8.66
C SER A 159 -11.17 4.79 -7.87
N SER A 160 -12.12 4.85 -6.93
CA SER A 160 -12.16 5.88 -5.88
C SER A 160 -11.38 5.51 -4.62
N ASP A 161 -10.91 4.27 -4.51
CA ASP A 161 -10.13 3.78 -3.37
C ASP A 161 -8.64 4.08 -3.57
N PRO A 162 -8.02 4.96 -2.74
CA PRO A 162 -6.61 5.28 -2.83
C PRO A 162 -5.71 4.04 -2.75
N ALA A 163 -6.05 3.05 -1.92
CA ALA A 163 -5.25 1.85 -1.79
C ALA A 163 -5.19 1.10 -3.12
N VAL A 164 -6.34 0.85 -3.75
CA VAL A 164 -6.42 0.22 -5.09
C VAL A 164 -5.61 1.01 -6.12
N GLN A 165 -5.70 2.34 -6.10
CA GLN A 165 -4.91 3.19 -6.99
C GLN A 165 -3.40 3.01 -6.77
N GLU A 166 -2.94 2.94 -5.52
CA GLU A 166 -1.53 2.70 -5.19
C GLU A 166 -1.05 1.33 -5.69
N TYR A 167 -1.81 0.25 -5.46
CA TYR A 167 -1.45 -1.08 -5.99
C TYR A 167 -1.38 -1.10 -7.52
N CYS A 168 -2.35 -0.48 -8.19
CA CYS A 168 -2.33 -0.38 -9.64
C CYS A 168 -1.12 0.42 -10.11
N LEU A 169 -0.82 1.55 -9.48
CA LEU A 169 0.32 2.39 -9.82
C LEU A 169 1.64 1.65 -9.70
N LEU A 170 1.82 0.85 -8.66
CA LEU A 170 3.04 0.07 -8.46
C LEU A 170 3.21 -1.01 -9.55
N LYS A 171 2.12 -1.62 -10.00
CA LYS A 171 2.09 -2.72 -10.97
C LYS A 171 1.98 -2.27 -12.44
N LEU A 172 1.64 -1.00 -12.69
CA LEU A 172 1.61 -0.44 -14.04
C LEU A 172 3.03 -0.30 -14.58
N GLU A 173 3.31 -0.92 -15.72
CA GLU A 173 4.64 -0.98 -16.33
C GLU A 173 4.62 -0.62 -17.81
N ASN A 174 3.47 -0.79 -18.49
CA ASN A 174 3.37 -0.51 -19.92
C ASN A 174 3.47 1.00 -20.20
N PRO A 175 4.48 1.48 -20.97
CA PRO A 175 4.66 2.90 -21.24
C PRO A 175 3.52 3.55 -22.03
N GLY A 176 2.85 2.79 -22.91
CA GLY A 176 1.71 3.28 -23.69
C GLY A 176 0.52 3.63 -22.79
N GLU A 177 0.21 2.74 -21.84
CA GLU A 177 -0.84 2.97 -20.84
C GLU A 177 -0.46 4.10 -19.88
N ILE A 178 0.78 4.09 -19.38
CA ILE A 178 1.32 5.09 -18.46
C ILE A 178 1.27 6.49 -19.07
N ASN A 179 1.61 6.64 -20.36
CA ASN A 179 1.65 7.93 -21.04
C ASN A 179 0.28 8.43 -21.49
N SER A 180 -0.78 7.61 -21.36
CA SER A 180 -2.13 8.07 -21.65
C SER A 180 -2.49 9.25 -20.73
N LYS A 181 -3.19 10.25 -21.28
CA LYS A 181 -3.51 11.50 -20.55
C LYS A 181 -4.26 11.24 -19.24
N ARG A 182 -5.20 10.31 -19.22
CA ARG A 182 -6.00 9.98 -18.02
C ARG A 182 -5.14 9.34 -16.94
N VAL A 183 -4.28 8.40 -17.31
CA VAL A 183 -3.37 7.74 -16.37
C VAL A 183 -2.35 8.75 -15.83
N GLN A 184 -1.72 9.57 -16.68
CA GLN A 184 -0.80 10.62 -16.23
C GLN A 184 -1.43 11.59 -15.23
N VAL A 185 -2.70 12.00 -15.43
CA VAL A 185 -3.43 12.83 -14.45
C VAL A 185 -3.58 12.09 -13.11
N GLY A 186 -3.94 10.81 -13.14
CA GLY A 186 -4.03 9.97 -11.94
C GLY A 186 -2.68 9.83 -11.24
N ILE A 187 -1.59 9.60 -11.98
CA ILE A 187 -0.23 9.50 -11.43
C ILE A 187 0.18 10.84 -10.80
N GLY A 188 -0.11 11.96 -11.48
CA GLY A 188 0.14 13.30 -10.95
C GLY A 188 -0.60 13.57 -9.64
N ARG A 189 -1.87 13.17 -9.55
CA ARG A 189 -2.63 13.24 -8.29
C ARG A 189 -1.98 12.39 -7.22
N ALA A 190 -1.68 11.12 -7.50
CA ALA A 190 -1.02 10.22 -6.56
C ALA A 190 0.31 10.78 -6.05
N PHE A 191 1.14 11.33 -6.94
CA PHE A 191 2.41 11.98 -6.60
C PHE A 191 2.23 13.13 -5.59
N LEU A 192 1.18 13.93 -5.76
CA LEU A 192 0.91 15.08 -4.89
C LEU A 192 0.28 14.68 -3.55
N THR A 193 -0.53 13.63 -3.51
CA THR A 193 -1.39 13.33 -2.35
C THR A 193 -0.95 12.12 -1.52
N THR A 194 -0.21 11.17 -2.08
CA THR A 194 0.19 9.95 -1.33
C THR A 194 1.11 10.29 -0.18
N THR A 195 0.95 9.60 0.95
CA THR A 195 1.88 9.65 2.08
C THR A 195 2.98 8.59 1.97
N SER A 196 2.81 7.60 1.09
CA SER A 196 3.76 6.52 0.90
C SER A 196 4.92 6.95 0.00
N MET A 197 6.14 6.88 0.55
CA MET A 197 7.35 7.25 -0.18
C MET A 197 7.58 6.33 -1.39
N THR A 198 7.30 5.03 -1.27
CA THR A 198 7.46 4.07 -2.37
C THR A 198 6.53 4.37 -3.53
N VAL A 199 5.27 4.73 -3.23
CA VAL A 199 4.27 5.14 -4.22
C VAL A 199 4.68 6.47 -4.86
N ARG A 200 5.16 7.43 -4.08
CA ARG A 200 5.63 8.73 -4.59
C ARG A 200 6.83 8.57 -5.51
N GLU A 201 7.78 7.69 -5.19
CA GLU A 201 8.91 7.34 -6.07
C GLU A 201 8.43 6.70 -7.37
N ALA A 202 7.51 5.73 -7.29
CA ALA A 202 6.93 5.08 -8.45
C ALA A 202 6.19 6.08 -9.35
N ALA A 203 5.44 7.01 -8.75
CA ALA A 203 4.74 8.07 -9.46
C ALA A 203 5.75 8.99 -10.18
N PHE A 204 6.78 9.45 -9.47
CA PHE A 204 7.80 10.33 -10.02
C PHE A 204 8.53 9.69 -11.21
N SER A 205 8.95 8.43 -11.08
CA SER A 205 9.61 7.68 -12.16
C SER A 205 8.74 7.61 -13.42
N LYS A 206 7.43 7.36 -13.25
CA LYS A 206 6.47 7.29 -14.36
C LYS A 206 6.13 8.65 -14.98
N LEU A 207 6.16 9.73 -14.20
CA LEU A 207 5.96 11.10 -14.70
C LEU A 207 7.20 11.68 -15.40
N THR A 208 8.37 11.10 -15.15
CA THR A 208 9.64 11.53 -15.76
C THR A 208 10.10 10.62 -16.89
N THR A 209 9.30 9.61 -17.23
CA THR A 209 9.55 8.71 -18.36
C THR A 209 9.39 9.45 -19.69
N ARG A 210 10.15 9.03 -20.72
CA ARG A 210 10.06 9.61 -22.06
C ARG A 210 8.63 9.48 -22.60
N GLY A 211 8.07 10.61 -23.06
CA GLY A 211 6.69 10.69 -23.55
C GLY A 211 5.64 11.03 -22.49
N ALA A 212 6.04 11.25 -21.24
CA ALA A 212 5.14 11.78 -20.22
C ALA A 212 4.72 13.23 -20.53
N PHE A 213 3.42 13.50 -20.41
CA PHE A 213 2.85 14.84 -20.63
C PHE A 213 2.82 15.69 -19.36
N PHE A 214 2.77 15.04 -18.20
CA PHE A 214 2.72 15.71 -16.91
C PHE A 214 4.09 15.67 -16.26
N TYR A 215 4.61 16.85 -15.95
CA TYR A 215 5.87 16.99 -15.26
C TYR A 215 5.64 17.44 -13.81
N PRO A 216 6.33 16.84 -12.81
CA PRO A 216 6.26 17.30 -11.43
C PRO A 216 6.65 18.77 -11.32
N ARG A 217 5.77 19.62 -10.75
CA ARG A 217 6.01 21.06 -10.59
C ARG A 217 5.94 21.57 -9.16
N SER A 218 5.35 20.80 -8.24
CA SER A 218 5.20 21.20 -6.84
C SER A 218 6.55 21.14 -6.13
N GLN A 219 7.19 22.29 -5.96
CA GLN A 219 8.52 22.42 -5.35
C GLN A 219 8.56 21.84 -3.93
N ARG A 220 7.48 22.00 -3.16
CA ARG A 220 7.31 21.39 -1.83
C ARG A 220 7.34 19.85 -1.90
N VAL A 221 6.53 19.24 -2.77
CA VAL A 221 6.43 17.78 -2.90
C VAL A 221 7.73 17.19 -3.45
N ILE A 222 8.40 17.91 -4.36
CA ILE A 222 9.71 17.53 -4.91
C ILE A 222 10.78 17.59 -3.79
N ALA A 223 10.77 18.61 -2.94
CA ALA A 223 11.68 18.69 -1.79
C ALA A 223 11.45 17.53 -0.80
N ASP A 224 10.19 17.18 -0.52
CA ASP A 224 9.87 16.00 0.30
C ASP A 224 10.41 14.71 -0.33
N LEU A 225 10.29 14.56 -1.66
CA LEU A 225 10.86 13.43 -2.40
C LEU A 225 12.38 13.38 -2.29
N VAL A 226 13.08 14.52 -2.44
CA VAL A 226 14.54 14.60 -2.27
C VAL A 226 14.97 14.15 -0.87
N LEU A 227 14.23 14.55 0.16
CA LEU A 227 14.53 14.18 1.55
C LEU A 227 14.28 12.69 1.82
N GLY A 228 13.14 12.17 1.34
CA GLY A 228 12.64 10.85 1.69
C GLY A 228 13.02 9.69 0.77
N ALA A 229 13.39 9.94 -0.50
CA ALA A 229 13.61 8.89 -1.49
C ALA A 229 14.58 7.81 -1.00
N SER A 230 14.30 6.55 -1.30
CA SER A 230 15.24 5.44 -1.13
C SER A 230 16.26 5.43 -2.27
N SER A 231 15.82 5.69 -3.51
CA SER A 231 16.66 5.66 -4.71
C SER A 231 17.49 6.93 -4.85
N GLU A 232 18.82 6.76 -4.96
CA GLU A 232 19.75 7.87 -5.21
C GLU A 232 19.47 8.57 -6.55
N LYS A 233 19.20 7.79 -7.60
CA LYS A 233 18.87 8.33 -8.92
C LYS A 233 17.63 9.22 -8.86
N ILE A 234 16.53 8.71 -8.28
CA ILE A 234 15.28 9.49 -8.14
C ILE A 234 15.53 10.76 -7.35
N ARG A 235 16.33 10.68 -6.29
CA ARG A 235 16.68 11.84 -5.47
C ARG A 235 17.43 12.89 -6.28
N SER A 236 18.42 12.48 -7.07
CA SER A 236 19.22 13.37 -7.92
C SER A 236 18.35 14.01 -9.01
N ASP A 237 17.52 13.20 -9.68
CA ASP A 237 16.61 13.67 -10.72
C ASP A 237 15.59 14.67 -10.15
N ALA A 238 15.00 14.36 -8.98
CA ALA A 238 14.09 15.26 -8.28
C ALA A 238 14.78 16.56 -7.83
N PHE A 239 16.02 16.46 -7.32
CA PHE A 239 16.79 17.63 -6.93
C PHE A 239 17.03 18.56 -8.12
N GLY A 240 17.30 18.01 -9.32
CA GLY A 240 17.46 18.79 -10.54
C GLY A 240 16.21 19.60 -10.94
N LEU A 241 15.04 19.32 -10.34
CA LEU A 241 13.80 20.06 -10.57
C LEU A 241 13.53 21.14 -9.53
N LEU A 242 14.37 21.24 -8.50
CA LEU A 242 14.27 22.29 -7.50
C LEU A 242 14.86 23.58 -8.03
N VAL A 243 14.01 24.60 -8.13
CA VAL A 243 14.38 25.95 -8.57
C VAL A 243 13.90 27.02 -7.59
N ASP A 244 12.95 26.68 -6.71
CA ASP A 244 12.43 27.60 -5.70
C ASP A 244 13.41 27.68 -4.50
N PRO A 245 13.91 28.88 -4.16
CA PRO A 245 14.80 29.07 -3.01
C PRO A 245 14.19 28.58 -1.69
N ALA A 246 12.86 28.68 -1.51
CA ALA A 246 12.22 28.19 -0.30
C ALA A 246 12.29 26.65 -0.19
N ALA A 247 12.09 25.95 -1.30
CA ALA A 247 12.23 24.50 -1.35
C ALA A 247 13.70 24.05 -1.16
N LEU A 248 14.65 24.76 -1.77
CA LEU A 248 16.09 24.52 -1.55
C LEU A 248 16.48 24.71 -0.08
N LEU A 249 15.94 25.76 0.57
CA LEU A 249 16.16 26.00 1.99
C LEU A 249 15.62 24.84 2.85
N VAL A 250 14.41 24.34 2.55
CA VAL A 250 13.85 23.17 3.25
C VAL A 250 14.78 21.96 3.12
N VAL A 251 15.32 21.70 1.93
CA VAL A 251 16.26 20.59 1.71
C VAL A 251 17.58 20.82 2.46
N ALA A 252 18.14 22.03 2.42
CA ALA A 252 19.37 22.39 3.14
C ALA A 252 19.22 22.24 4.66
N MET A 253 18.05 22.58 5.20
CA MET A 253 17.74 22.49 6.63
C MET A 253 17.57 21.04 7.11
N ARG A 254 16.87 20.20 6.34
CA ARG A 254 16.37 18.90 6.78
C ARG A 254 17.13 17.70 6.24
N SER A 255 18.02 17.88 5.27
CA SER A 255 18.73 16.74 4.69
C SER A 255 19.79 16.21 5.66
N PRO A 256 19.72 14.94 6.09
CA PRO A 256 20.80 14.33 6.86
C PRO A 256 22.02 13.99 5.97
N ARG A 257 21.83 13.97 4.64
CA ARG A 257 22.85 13.58 3.66
C ARG A 257 23.70 14.79 3.29
N ARG A 258 25.01 14.67 3.50
CA ARG A 258 26.01 15.70 3.23
C ARG A 258 25.89 16.27 1.81
N GLU A 259 25.93 15.41 0.80
CA GLU A 259 25.96 15.83 -0.61
C GLU A 259 24.69 16.57 -1.04
N VAL A 260 23.53 16.12 -0.55
CA VAL A 260 22.23 16.74 -0.86
C VAL A 260 22.12 18.09 -0.18
N ALA A 261 22.53 18.20 1.09
CA ALA A 261 22.53 19.46 1.81
C ALA A 261 23.52 20.46 1.18
N GLU A 262 24.70 19.99 0.77
CA GLU A 262 25.71 20.80 0.09
C GLU A 262 25.18 21.37 -1.22
N LYS A 263 24.59 20.52 -2.08
CA LYS A 263 23.98 20.97 -3.35
C LYS A 263 22.87 21.99 -3.09
N ALA A 264 22.03 21.77 -2.07
CA ALA A 264 20.96 22.70 -1.70
C ALA A 264 21.52 24.06 -1.29
N ILE A 265 22.53 24.09 -0.40
CA ILE A 265 23.15 25.33 0.08
C ILE A 265 23.79 26.11 -1.06
N ARG A 266 24.48 25.44 -1.98
CA ARG A 266 25.09 26.09 -3.15
C ARG A 266 24.07 26.71 -4.11
N GLY A 267 22.83 26.22 -4.10
CA GLY A 267 21.72 26.78 -4.86
C GLY A 267 21.01 27.94 -4.16
N LEU A 268 21.32 28.21 -2.88
CA LEU A 268 20.81 29.39 -2.18
C LEU A 268 21.61 30.63 -2.61
N ASP A 269 20.95 31.78 -2.65
CA ASP A 269 21.53 33.05 -3.08
C ASP A 269 21.32 34.19 -2.07
N THR A 270 20.58 33.94 -0.98
CA THR A 270 20.28 34.95 0.02
C THR A 270 21.09 34.76 1.31
N PRO A 271 21.66 35.85 1.87
CA PRO A 271 22.34 35.82 3.16
C PRO A 271 21.47 35.24 4.29
N ASP A 272 20.18 35.57 4.32
CA ASP A 272 19.27 35.12 5.36
C ASP A 272 19.02 33.60 5.32
N ALA A 273 19.07 32.99 4.13
CA ALA A 273 19.01 31.54 4.01
C ALA A 273 20.25 30.87 4.60
N TYR A 274 21.45 31.43 4.37
CA TYR A 274 22.68 30.94 5.00
C TYR A 274 22.63 31.06 6.53
N LEU A 275 22.11 32.17 7.06
CA LEU A 275 21.91 32.35 8.49
C LEU A 275 21.00 31.24 9.07
N GLN A 276 19.86 30.97 8.43
CA GLN A 276 18.93 29.92 8.88
C GLN A 276 19.60 28.55 8.89
N VAL A 277 20.32 28.19 7.82
CA VAL A 277 21.04 26.92 7.72
C VAL A 277 22.14 26.82 8.78
N ALA A 278 22.99 27.84 8.91
CA ALA A 278 24.07 27.87 9.90
C ALA A 278 23.56 27.74 11.34
N ARG A 279 22.38 28.34 11.62
CA ARG A 279 21.78 28.36 12.94
C ARG A 279 21.28 26.99 13.37
N SER A 280 20.55 26.27 12.52
CA SER A 280 19.76 25.12 12.98
C SER A 280 19.52 24.01 11.96
N ALA A 281 20.26 23.93 10.85
CA ALA A 281 20.17 22.76 9.97
C ALA A 281 20.51 21.46 10.73
N GLU A 282 19.84 20.36 10.38
CA GLU A 282 20.01 19.06 11.04
C GLU A 282 21.43 18.52 10.86
N CYS A 283 21.98 18.62 9.64
CA CYS A 283 23.34 18.19 9.32
C CYS A 283 24.39 19.18 9.84
N SER A 284 25.36 18.71 10.63
CA SER A 284 26.46 19.55 11.14
C SER A 284 27.32 20.14 10.03
N PHE A 285 27.59 19.37 8.97
CA PHE A 285 28.32 19.85 7.80
C PHE A 285 27.60 21.01 7.12
N ALA A 286 26.28 20.91 6.96
CA ALA A 286 25.45 21.96 6.37
C ALA A 286 25.57 23.28 7.15
N ARG A 287 25.51 23.21 8.49
CA ARG A 287 25.68 24.39 9.35
C ARG A 287 27.04 25.07 9.14
N HIS A 288 28.13 24.29 9.12
CA HIS A 288 29.48 24.79 8.94
C HIS A 288 29.74 25.32 7.53
N LEU A 289 29.16 24.71 6.50
CA LEU A 289 29.26 25.22 5.13
C LEU A 289 28.52 26.56 5.01
N ALA A 290 27.28 26.64 5.48
CA ALA A 290 26.50 27.87 5.45
C ALA A 290 27.17 29.01 6.26
N PHE A 291 27.78 28.69 7.40
CA PHE A 291 28.57 29.66 8.18
C PHE A 291 29.68 30.32 7.35
N LYS A 292 30.38 29.55 6.52
CA LYS A 292 31.43 30.09 5.64
C LYS A 292 30.91 31.02 4.54
N MET A 293 29.64 30.89 4.18
CA MET A 293 28.99 31.72 3.16
C MET A 293 28.46 33.04 3.74
N ILE A 294 28.39 33.19 5.07
CA ILE A 294 27.92 34.40 5.72
C ILE A 294 28.96 35.51 5.57
N SER A 295 28.49 36.68 5.11
CA SER A 295 29.34 37.86 4.95
C SER A 295 28.88 39.06 5.78
N ARG A 296 27.65 39.02 6.33
CA ARG A 296 27.08 40.17 7.05
C ARG A 296 27.43 40.16 8.55
N PRO A 297 27.91 41.28 9.12
CA PRO A 297 28.26 41.39 10.54
C PRO A 297 27.12 41.03 11.51
N ASP A 298 25.90 41.48 11.22
CA ASP A 298 24.69 41.24 12.03
C ASP A 298 24.34 39.74 12.16
N HIS A 299 24.64 38.95 11.12
CA HIS A 299 24.44 37.50 11.15
C HIS A 299 25.39 36.80 12.12
N PHE A 300 26.62 37.29 12.29
CA PHE A 300 27.55 36.72 13.29
C PHE A 300 27.06 36.98 14.72
N GLU A 301 26.47 38.15 15.00
CA GLU A 301 25.82 38.41 16.30
C GLU A 301 24.66 37.44 16.56
N ALA A 302 23.78 37.25 15.57
CA ALA A 302 22.66 36.32 15.68
C ALA A 302 23.13 34.88 15.92
N LEU A 303 24.17 34.43 15.21
CA LEU A 303 24.71 33.08 15.38
C LEU A 303 25.40 32.89 16.73
N ALA A 304 26.19 33.86 17.20
CA ALA A 304 26.83 33.80 18.50
C ALA A 304 25.84 33.59 19.65
N LEU A 305 24.62 34.13 19.51
CA LEU A 305 23.58 34.03 20.53
C LEU A 305 22.67 32.81 20.36
N TYR A 306 22.36 32.41 19.13
CA TYR A 306 21.22 31.54 18.86
C TYR A 306 21.52 30.31 17.98
N ALA A 307 22.77 30.09 17.55
CA ALA A 307 23.09 28.86 16.82
C ALA A 307 23.02 27.65 17.75
N ASN A 308 22.39 26.57 17.27
CA ASN A 308 22.26 25.32 18.02
C ASN A 308 23.62 24.65 18.25
N ASP A 309 24.56 24.88 17.33
CA ASP A 309 25.90 24.29 17.35
C ASP A 309 26.88 25.19 18.12
N PRO A 310 27.45 24.72 19.24
CA PRO A 310 28.40 25.51 20.02
C PRO A 310 29.69 25.84 19.27
N PHE A 311 30.08 25.05 18.26
CA PHE A 311 31.26 25.35 17.45
C PHE A 311 31.00 26.52 16.49
N ILE A 312 29.79 26.60 15.95
CA ILE A 312 29.35 27.77 15.16
C ILE A 312 29.26 29.01 16.06
N ARG A 313 28.69 28.88 17.27
CA ARG A 313 28.67 30.01 18.23
C ARG A 313 30.07 30.51 18.54
N ALA A 314 30.99 29.62 18.88
CA ALA A 314 32.39 29.97 19.17
C ALA A 314 33.09 30.65 17.97
N ALA A 315 32.86 30.15 16.76
CA ALA A 315 33.42 30.74 15.54
C ALA A 315 32.83 32.14 15.27
N ALA A 316 31.52 32.33 15.46
CA ALA A 316 30.87 33.62 15.31
C ALA A 316 31.35 34.63 16.35
N VAL A 317 31.55 34.20 17.59
CA VAL A 317 32.10 35.06 18.68
C VAL A 317 33.47 35.63 18.31
N ALA A 318 34.31 34.87 17.61
CA ALA A 318 35.64 35.32 17.21
C ALA A 318 35.63 36.53 16.25
N THR A 319 34.53 36.78 15.54
CA THR A 319 34.40 37.90 14.60
C THR A 319 33.68 39.11 15.21
N LEU A 320 33.08 38.97 16.40
CA LEU A 320 32.26 40.03 16.98
C LEU A 320 33.07 41.28 17.37
N PRO A 321 32.50 42.48 17.23
CA PRO A 321 33.02 43.67 17.90
C PRO A 321 32.79 43.56 19.43
N ASN A 322 33.38 44.48 20.19
CA ASN A 322 33.07 44.64 21.61
C ASN A 322 31.60 45.06 21.75
N SER A 323 30.74 44.08 21.97
CA SER A 323 29.28 44.18 21.84
C SER A 323 28.59 43.48 23.00
N THR A 324 27.30 43.75 23.18
CA THR A 324 26.47 43.04 24.16
C THR A 324 26.42 41.54 23.86
N ALA A 325 26.50 41.13 22.59
CA ALA A 325 26.58 39.74 22.18
C ALA A 325 27.88 39.07 22.68
N LEU A 326 29.02 39.74 22.59
CA LEU A 326 30.29 39.25 23.14
C LEU A 326 30.20 39.07 24.67
N GLN A 327 29.60 40.03 25.37
CA GLN A 327 29.41 39.93 26.83
C GLN A 327 28.51 38.75 27.22
N LYS A 328 27.43 38.51 26.46
CA LYS A 328 26.58 37.33 26.67
C LYS A 328 27.34 36.02 26.44
N ALA A 329 28.20 35.96 25.43
CA ALA A 329 28.97 34.77 25.09
C ALA A 329 29.98 34.34 26.16
N LEU A 330 30.45 35.26 27.02
CA LEU A 330 31.30 34.93 28.18
C LEU A 330 30.58 34.01 29.19
N ASN A 331 29.25 34.06 29.22
CA ASN A 331 28.40 33.25 30.07
C ASN A 331 27.66 32.14 29.28
N ASP A 332 28.10 31.82 28.05
CA ASP A 332 27.49 30.76 27.25
C ASP A 332 27.55 29.41 28.00
N PRO A 333 26.51 28.56 27.91
CA PRO A 333 26.51 27.25 28.57
C PRO A 333 27.69 26.35 28.14
N HIS A 334 28.17 26.50 26.91
CA HIS A 334 29.23 25.66 26.36
C HIS A 334 30.64 26.25 26.60
N PRO A 335 31.59 25.48 27.18
CA PRO A 335 32.91 25.99 27.57
C PRO A 335 33.72 26.56 26.42
N LYS A 336 33.69 25.93 25.22
CA LYS A 336 34.42 26.45 24.05
C LYS A 336 33.96 27.83 23.60
N VAL A 337 32.68 28.16 23.80
CA VAL A 337 32.15 29.47 23.44
C VAL A 337 32.65 30.52 24.42
N ARG A 338 32.65 30.21 25.73
CA ARG A 338 33.23 31.07 26.76
C ARG A 338 34.72 31.33 26.54
N GLU A 339 35.48 30.29 26.18
CA GLU A 339 36.91 30.41 25.86
C GLU A 339 37.14 31.33 24.65
N ALA A 340 36.38 31.13 23.57
CA ALA A 340 36.43 32.00 22.39
C ALA A 340 36.08 33.46 22.73
N ALA A 341 35.06 33.68 23.57
CA ALA A 341 34.65 35.01 24.03
C ALA A 341 35.73 35.69 24.86
N ALA A 342 36.34 34.98 25.81
CA ALA A 342 37.42 35.51 26.65
C ALA A 342 38.63 35.90 25.81
N LYS A 343 39.03 35.04 24.85
CA LYS A 343 40.12 35.32 23.90
C LYS A 343 39.81 36.55 23.05
N ARG A 344 38.57 36.68 22.55
CA ARG A 344 38.16 37.84 21.77
C ARG A 344 38.12 39.13 22.61
N GLN A 345 37.66 39.06 23.86
CA GLN A 345 37.63 40.21 24.78
C GLN A 345 39.04 40.72 25.11
N GLN A 346 40.03 39.83 25.24
CA GLN A 346 41.43 40.23 25.47
C GLN A 346 42.01 41.09 24.33
N GLN A 347 41.54 40.90 23.09
CA GLN A 347 41.99 41.70 21.95
C GLN A 347 41.51 43.16 21.98
N PHE A 348 40.56 43.50 22.87
CA PHE A 348 40.09 44.86 23.08
C PHE A 348 40.67 45.51 24.35
N LYS A 349 41.53 44.80 25.09
CA LYS A 349 42.26 45.40 26.20
C LYS A 349 43.34 46.33 25.63
N PRO A 350 43.50 47.54 26.20
CA PRO A 350 44.43 48.55 25.72
C PRO A 350 45.90 48.12 25.81
#